data_AF-A0A1B8W750-F1
#
_entry.id   AF-A0A1B8W750-F1
#
_cell.length_a   1.000
_cell.length_b   1.000
_cell.length_c   1.000
_cell.angle_alpha   90.00
_cell.angle_beta   90.00
_cell.angle_gamma   90.00
#
_symmetry.space_group_name_H-M   'P 1'
#
loop_
_entity.id
_entity.type
_entity.pdbx_description
1 polymer ?
#
loop_
_entity_poly.entity_id
_entity_poly.type
_entity_poly.pdbx_seq_one_letter_code
_entity_poly.pdbx_strand_id
1 'polypeptide(L)'
;MATTNEGQRVIVVGTRQSALALTQTGQVIEELKRISEKHGFDYAFEVKKIVTKGDRILDVTLSKVGGKGLFVKEIEQALVDGEIDMAVHSMKDMPYALPEGLINGAIPKRVDPRDCLVMREGSSLDDLPRGARVGTSSLRRSSQLKNARPDLQLESIRGNIDSRMRKLETEGFDAVVLAAAGLTRMGWQDRISSNIPVDVCLPAVGQGALGIECREDDEQVRELLSLINDNETELTVRAERSFLGTLNGGCQVPIGAYCVLGEEDGGQNGKRHLVMTGMVGSPDGTTLLKEVKQGTDPEQLGRDVAAALIERGADRILAEIGG
;
A
#
# COMPACT_ATOMS: atom_id res chain seq x y z
N MET A 1 24.79 10.96 15.13
CA MET A 1 23.49 11.46 15.62
C MET A 1 23.52 12.97 15.57
N ALA A 2 22.50 13.59 14.98
CA ALA A 2 22.35 15.04 14.96
C ALA A 2 21.67 15.52 16.26
N THR A 3 22.16 16.62 16.83
CA THR A 3 21.62 17.23 18.05
C THR A 3 21.33 18.70 17.80
N THR A 4 20.24 19.23 18.35
CA THR A 4 19.98 20.67 18.32
C THR A 4 20.95 21.42 19.24
N ASN A 5 20.98 22.76 19.16
CA ASN A 5 21.76 23.60 20.07
C ASN A 5 21.36 23.44 21.56
N GLU A 6 20.22 22.80 21.85
CA GLU A 6 19.70 22.57 23.20
C GLU A 6 19.92 21.12 23.69
N GLY A 7 20.61 20.27 22.93
CA GLY A 7 20.95 18.89 23.31
C GLY A 7 19.90 17.83 22.91
N GLN A 8 18.79 18.25 22.32
CA GLN A 8 17.72 17.39 21.82
C GLN A 8 18.20 16.52 20.64
N ARG A 9 17.87 15.21 20.62
CA ARG A 9 18.17 14.35 19.45
C ARG A 9 17.23 14.73 18.30
N VAL A 10 17.80 14.94 17.12
CA VAL A 10 17.02 15.17 15.89
C VAL A 10 16.79 13.83 15.20
N ILE A 11 15.52 13.47 14.99
CA ILE A 11 15.09 12.33 14.18
C ILE A 11 14.86 12.82 12.75
N VAL A 12 15.76 12.42 11.84
CA VAL A 12 15.67 12.78 10.43
C VAL A 12 14.78 11.78 9.70
N VAL A 13 13.63 12.25 9.20
CA VAL A 13 12.61 11.41 8.54
C VAL A 13 12.73 11.53 7.02
N GLY A 14 13.08 10.43 6.37
CA GLY A 14 13.15 10.31 4.92
C GLY A 14 11.77 10.19 4.27
N THR A 15 11.57 10.88 3.15
CA THR A 15 10.34 10.79 2.35
C THR A 15 10.59 11.12 0.88
N ARG A 16 9.74 10.58 0.00
CA ARG A 16 9.61 11.06 -1.37
C ARG A 16 9.10 12.50 -1.42
N GLN A 17 9.34 13.16 -2.55
CA GLN A 17 8.95 14.55 -2.79
C GLN A 17 7.49 14.76 -3.20
N SER A 18 6.76 13.69 -3.53
CA SER A 18 5.36 13.80 -3.95
C SER A 18 4.50 14.41 -2.83
N ALA A 19 3.49 15.21 -3.18
CA ALA A 19 2.60 15.83 -2.21
C ALA A 19 2.00 14.82 -1.22
N LEU A 20 1.53 13.67 -1.70
CA LEU A 20 0.99 12.61 -0.84
C LEU A 20 2.05 12.05 0.13
N ALA A 21 3.28 11.85 -0.31
CA ALA A 21 4.36 11.33 0.55
C ALA A 21 4.73 12.34 1.65
N LEU A 22 4.83 13.63 1.30
CA LEU A 22 5.05 14.70 2.27
C LEU A 22 3.89 14.82 3.27
N THR A 23 2.65 14.70 2.80
CA THR A 23 1.46 14.69 3.68
C THR A 23 1.46 13.50 4.63
N GLN A 24 1.76 12.29 4.12
CA GLN A 24 1.88 11.08 4.95
C GLN A 24 2.96 11.23 6.02
N THR A 25 4.12 11.73 5.62
CA THR A 25 5.25 11.95 6.53
C THR A 25 4.92 12.99 7.59
N GLY A 26 4.30 14.11 7.20
CA GLY A 26 3.84 15.14 8.14
C GLY A 26 2.83 14.59 9.15
N GLN A 27 1.85 13.78 8.72
CA GLN A 27 0.89 13.14 9.61
C GLN A 27 1.56 12.23 10.65
N VAL A 28 2.55 11.42 10.22
CA VAL A 28 3.33 10.57 11.12
C VAL A 28 4.15 11.41 12.10
N ILE A 29 4.86 12.44 11.63
CA ILE A 29 5.66 13.33 12.48
C ILE A 29 4.80 14.01 13.54
N GLU A 30 3.63 14.53 13.18
CA GLU A 30 2.74 15.18 14.14
C GLU A 30 2.25 14.22 15.22
N GLU A 31 2.01 12.94 14.88
CA GLU A 31 1.66 11.94 15.88
C GLU A 31 2.85 11.56 16.76
N LEU A 32 4.03 11.38 16.17
CA LEU A 32 5.26 11.10 16.91
C LEU A 32 5.63 12.23 17.87
N LYS A 33 5.42 13.51 17.49
CA LYS A 33 5.60 14.65 18.41
C LYS A 33 4.68 14.55 19.63
N ARG A 34 3.40 14.23 19.43
CA ARG A 34 2.45 14.05 20.56
C ARG A 34 2.87 12.89 21.46
N ILE A 35 3.32 11.79 20.87
CA ILE A 35 3.85 10.64 21.63
C ILE A 35 5.10 11.05 22.41
N SER A 36 6.02 11.77 21.77
CA SER A 36 7.23 12.30 22.41
C SER A 36 6.92 13.17 23.62
N GLU A 37 6.01 14.14 23.47
CA GLU A 37 5.56 15.01 24.56
C GLU A 37 4.91 14.21 25.70
N LYS A 38 4.07 13.24 25.37
CA LYS A 38 3.35 12.41 26.36
C LYS A 38 4.29 11.49 27.15
N HIS A 39 5.33 10.95 26.51
CA HIS A 39 6.24 9.97 27.10
C HIS A 39 7.56 10.58 27.59
N GLY A 40 7.76 11.89 27.41
CA GLY A 40 8.95 12.60 27.86
C GLY A 40 10.18 12.37 26.99
N PHE A 41 9.99 12.00 25.71
CA PHE A 41 11.10 11.91 24.76
C PHE A 41 11.50 13.32 24.29
N ASP A 42 12.77 13.67 24.48
CA ASP A 42 13.33 14.92 23.97
C ASP A 42 13.83 14.73 22.53
N TYR A 43 12.87 14.73 21.58
CA TYR A 43 13.13 14.56 20.15
C TYR A 43 12.60 15.72 19.31
N ALA A 44 13.44 16.21 18.41
CA ALA A 44 13.06 17.04 17.28
C ALA A 44 12.88 16.16 16.03
N PHE A 45 12.12 16.65 15.05
CA PHE A 45 11.91 15.95 13.78
C PHE A 45 12.25 16.85 12.60
N GLU A 46 13.07 16.35 11.68
CA GLU A 46 13.43 17.02 10.44
C GLU A 46 13.08 16.16 9.23
N VAL A 47 12.54 16.76 8.17
CA VAL A 47 12.17 16.02 6.96
C VAL A 47 13.29 16.09 5.94
N LYS A 48 13.84 14.94 5.53
CA LYS A 48 14.76 14.83 4.40
C LYS A 48 14.02 14.32 3.16
N LYS A 49 13.93 15.19 2.15
CA LYS A 49 13.33 14.88 0.85
C LYS A 49 14.32 14.11 -0.03
N ILE A 50 13.93 12.91 -0.48
CA ILE A 50 14.78 12.03 -1.30
C ILE A 50 14.10 11.82 -2.66
N VAL A 51 14.87 11.96 -3.74
CA VAL A 51 14.40 11.73 -5.12
C VAL A 51 14.72 10.30 -5.51
N THR A 52 13.69 9.50 -5.79
CA THR A 52 13.85 8.09 -6.16
C THR A 52 13.95 7.92 -7.68
N LYS A 53 14.45 6.77 -8.15
CA LYS A 53 14.44 6.45 -9.59
C LYS A 53 13.02 6.47 -10.17
N GLY A 54 12.04 5.98 -9.43
CA GLY A 54 10.64 6.02 -9.83
C GLY A 54 10.07 7.44 -10.01
N ASP A 55 10.66 8.45 -9.36
CA ASP A 55 10.28 9.86 -9.57
C ASP A 55 10.86 10.43 -10.88
N ARG A 56 11.99 9.89 -11.35
CA ARG A 56 12.68 10.35 -12.57
C ARG A 56 12.14 9.68 -13.84
N ILE A 57 11.64 8.45 -13.74
CA ILE A 57 11.18 7.64 -14.88
C ILE A 57 9.65 7.70 -14.97
N LEU A 58 9.12 8.71 -15.68
CA LEU A 58 7.68 8.86 -15.91
C LEU A 58 7.21 8.23 -17.25
N ASP A 59 8.11 8.10 -18.22
CA ASP A 59 7.78 7.86 -19.63
C ASP A 59 7.84 6.39 -20.09
N VAL A 60 8.23 5.45 -19.21
CA VAL A 60 8.40 4.03 -19.58
C VAL A 60 7.45 3.16 -18.78
N THR A 61 6.81 2.17 -19.41
CA THR A 61 5.77 1.36 -18.76
C THR A 61 6.32 0.70 -17.48
N LEU A 62 5.73 0.86 -16.27
CA LEU A 62 6.20 0.20 -15.04
C LEU A 62 6.57 -1.28 -15.28
N SER A 63 5.68 -2.05 -15.92
CA SER A 63 5.92 -3.44 -16.36
C SER A 63 7.20 -3.66 -17.18
N LYS A 64 7.64 -2.65 -17.93
CA LYS A 64 8.86 -2.65 -18.75
C LYS A 64 10.09 -2.06 -18.07
N VAL A 65 9.93 -1.26 -17.02
CA VAL A 65 11.07 -0.65 -16.30
C VAL A 65 11.75 -1.66 -15.40
N GLY A 66 11.01 -2.64 -14.89
CA GLY A 66 11.55 -3.68 -14.01
C GLY A 66 12.17 -3.11 -12.71
N GLY A 67 12.41 -3.98 -11.74
CA GLY A 67 13.09 -3.63 -10.49
C GLY A 67 12.17 -3.56 -9.28
N LYS A 68 12.38 -4.49 -8.34
CA LYS A 68 11.81 -4.40 -6.99
C LYS A 68 12.33 -3.10 -6.34
N GLY A 69 11.43 -2.34 -5.71
CA GLY A 69 11.80 -1.19 -4.89
C GLY A 69 12.16 0.12 -5.62
N LEU A 70 11.64 0.37 -6.83
CA LEU A 70 11.85 1.61 -7.61
C LEU A 70 11.60 2.93 -6.85
N PHE A 71 10.76 2.89 -5.80
CA PHE A 71 10.37 4.04 -4.99
C PHE A 71 10.95 4.02 -3.57
N VAL A 72 11.76 3.03 -3.22
CA VAL A 72 12.29 2.87 -1.85
C VAL A 72 13.82 2.79 -1.82
N LYS A 73 14.47 2.32 -2.88
CA LYS A 73 15.91 2.04 -2.87
C LYS A 73 16.79 3.22 -2.43
N GLU A 74 16.54 4.42 -2.94
CA GLU A 74 17.32 5.61 -2.54
C GLU A 74 17.05 6.03 -1.09
N ILE A 75 15.90 5.68 -0.53
CA ILE A 75 15.54 5.95 0.86
C ILE A 75 16.18 4.90 1.79
N GLU A 76 16.11 3.62 1.42
CA GLU A 76 16.78 2.51 2.10
C GLU A 76 18.29 2.76 2.20
N GLN A 77 18.93 3.23 1.11
CA GLN A 77 20.35 3.58 1.14
C GLN A 77 20.64 4.71 2.14
N ALA A 78 19.79 5.73 2.22
CA ALA A 78 19.94 6.82 3.19
C ALA A 78 19.76 6.33 4.65
N LEU A 79 18.92 5.32 4.89
CA LEU A 79 18.81 4.67 6.22
C LEU A 79 20.10 3.94 6.58
N VAL A 80 20.63 3.16 5.65
CA VAL A 80 21.88 2.38 5.82
C VAL A 80 23.07 3.32 6.05
N ASP A 81 23.15 4.42 5.30
CA ASP A 81 24.23 5.40 5.40
C ASP A 81 24.10 6.30 6.65
N GLY A 82 23.04 6.14 7.45
CA GLY A 82 22.77 6.95 8.65
C GLY A 82 22.40 8.40 8.34
N GLU A 83 22.02 8.69 7.09
CA GLU A 83 21.60 10.02 6.65
C GLU A 83 20.18 10.38 7.10
N ILE A 84 19.35 9.37 7.34
CA ILE A 84 18.01 9.46 7.92
C ILE A 84 17.87 8.40 9.01
N ASP A 85 17.02 8.65 10.00
CA ASP A 85 16.76 7.73 11.12
C ASP A 85 15.58 6.79 10.87
N MET A 86 14.59 7.28 10.13
CA MET A 86 13.41 6.53 9.74
C MET A 86 12.85 7.04 8.41
N ALA A 87 12.00 6.26 7.77
CA ALA A 87 11.32 6.65 6.54
C ALA A 87 9.84 6.24 6.54
N VAL A 88 8.99 7.06 5.91
CA VAL A 88 7.55 6.82 5.84
C VAL A 88 7.14 6.42 4.43
N HIS A 89 6.48 5.27 4.32
CA HIS A 89 6.09 4.68 3.04
C HIS A 89 4.61 4.34 3.02
N SER A 90 4.00 4.41 1.84
CA SER A 90 2.75 3.67 1.60
C SER A 90 3.08 2.18 1.56
N MET A 91 2.46 1.36 2.41
CA MET A 91 2.85 -0.04 2.58
C MET A 91 2.75 -0.86 1.28
N LYS A 92 1.79 -0.54 0.42
CA LYS A 92 1.62 -1.18 -0.89
C LYS A 92 2.77 -0.97 -1.88
N ASP A 93 3.63 0.01 -1.62
CA ASP A 93 4.80 0.33 -2.44
C ASP A 93 6.09 -0.30 -1.87
N MET A 94 6.02 -0.90 -0.66
CA MET A 94 7.16 -1.56 -0.02
C MET A 94 7.39 -2.96 -0.61
N PRO A 95 8.64 -3.33 -0.92
CA PRO A 95 8.97 -4.71 -1.28
C PRO A 95 8.68 -5.65 -0.10
N TYR A 96 8.48 -6.94 -0.38
CA TYR A 96 8.28 -7.94 0.68
C TYR A 96 9.54 -8.11 1.56
N ALA A 97 10.68 -8.32 0.92
CA ALA A 97 11.98 -8.38 1.57
C ALA A 97 12.58 -6.98 1.67
N LEU A 98 13.02 -6.61 2.87
CA LEU A 98 13.79 -5.40 3.13
C LEU A 98 15.30 -5.73 3.08
N PRO A 99 16.17 -4.75 2.82
CA PRO A 99 17.62 -4.91 2.97
C PRO A 99 18.01 -5.39 4.37
N GLU A 100 19.14 -6.10 4.47
CA GLU A 100 19.73 -6.48 5.75
C GLU A 100 20.00 -5.23 6.61
N GLY A 101 19.73 -5.30 7.91
CA GLY A 101 19.85 -4.18 8.83
C GLY A 101 18.64 -3.23 8.86
N LEU A 102 17.66 -3.39 7.96
CA LEU A 102 16.44 -2.58 7.93
C LEU A 102 15.21 -3.39 8.32
N ILE A 103 14.31 -2.75 9.07
CA ILE A 103 13.03 -3.32 9.49
C ILE A 103 11.89 -2.33 9.27
N ASN A 104 10.68 -2.86 9.14
CA ASN A 104 9.49 -2.06 9.27
C ASN A 104 9.18 -1.89 10.78
N GLY A 105 9.69 -0.82 11.38
CA GLY A 105 9.61 -0.57 12.81
C GLY A 105 8.21 -0.27 13.33
N ALA A 106 7.30 0.24 12.48
CA ALA A 106 5.90 0.38 12.85
C ALA A 106 4.94 0.36 11.65
N ILE A 107 3.73 -0.11 11.91
CA ILE A 107 2.58 -0.03 11.02
C ILE A 107 1.46 0.72 11.77
N PRO A 108 1.32 2.04 11.57
CA PRO A 108 0.24 2.82 12.18
C PRO A 108 -1.14 2.37 11.70
N LYS A 109 -2.20 2.83 12.39
CA LYS A 109 -3.58 2.45 12.09
C LYS A 109 -3.91 2.60 10.59
N ARG A 110 -4.45 1.52 10.01
CA ARG A 110 -4.91 1.51 8.62
C ARG A 110 -6.07 2.49 8.41
N VAL A 111 -6.01 3.28 7.33
CA VAL A 111 -7.19 3.99 6.81
C VAL A 111 -7.89 3.13 5.75
N ASP A 112 -9.03 3.60 5.22
CA ASP A 112 -9.85 2.85 4.27
C ASP A 112 -9.01 2.18 3.14
N PRO A 113 -8.97 0.84 3.09
CA PRO A 113 -8.14 0.11 2.15
C PRO A 113 -8.78 0.00 0.76
N ARG A 114 -10.04 0.42 0.58
CA ARG A 114 -10.77 0.26 -0.67
C ARG A 114 -10.17 1.07 -1.82
N ASP A 115 -10.37 0.55 -3.02
CA ASP A 115 -10.29 1.40 -4.21
C ASP A 115 -11.57 2.23 -4.33
N CYS A 116 -11.47 3.37 -5.00
CA CYS A 116 -12.58 4.28 -5.21
C CYS A 116 -12.61 4.78 -6.66
N LEU A 117 -13.79 5.16 -7.11
CA LEU A 117 -14.02 5.86 -8.36
C LEU A 117 -14.08 7.37 -8.10
N VAL A 118 -13.39 8.10 -8.96
CA VAL A 118 -13.68 9.51 -9.21
C VAL A 118 -14.25 9.57 -10.61
N MET A 119 -15.49 10.04 -10.72
CA MET A 119 -16.29 10.02 -11.94
C MET A 119 -16.62 11.44 -12.39
N ARG A 120 -16.87 11.61 -13.68
CA ARG A 120 -17.45 12.85 -14.21
C ARG A 120 -18.90 13.03 -13.78
N GLU A 121 -19.67 11.93 -13.86
CA GLU A 121 -21.07 11.85 -13.49
C GLU A 121 -21.34 10.48 -12.84
N GLY A 122 -22.30 10.42 -11.92
CA GLY A 122 -22.70 9.19 -11.21
C GLY A 122 -22.10 9.03 -9.81
N SER A 123 -22.57 8.00 -9.11
CA SER A 123 -22.33 7.75 -7.68
C SER A 123 -22.00 6.27 -7.36
N SER A 124 -22.02 5.41 -8.37
CA SER A 124 -21.75 3.97 -8.24
C SER A 124 -20.98 3.43 -9.44
N LEU A 125 -20.36 2.25 -9.28
CA LEU A 125 -19.75 1.53 -10.41
C LEU A 125 -20.80 1.18 -11.49
N ASP A 126 -22.04 0.93 -11.08
CA ASP A 126 -23.14 0.57 -11.96
C ASP A 126 -23.68 1.77 -12.75
N ASP A 127 -23.47 2.98 -12.25
CA ASP A 127 -23.86 4.23 -12.93
C ASP A 127 -22.97 4.52 -14.16
N LEU A 128 -21.81 3.84 -14.30
CA LEU A 128 -20.96 4.01 -15.48
C LEU A 128 -21.66 3.53 -16.75
N PRO A 129 -21.69 4.35 -17.82
CA PRO A 129 -22.31 3.96 -19.07
C PRO A 129 -21.64 2.73 -19.67
N ARG A 130 -22.39 1.98 -20.48
CA ARG A 130 -21.85 0.82 -21.19
C ARG A 130 -20.69 1.27 -22.08
N GLY A 131 -19.52 0.65 -21.94
CA GLY A 131 -18.34 1.05 -22.70
C GLY A 131 -17.56 2.22 -22.11
N ALA A 132 -17.83 2.62 -20.87
CA ALA A 132 -17.14 3.74 -20.21
C ALA A 132 -15.61 3.59 -20.22
N ARG A 133 -14.93 4.71 -20.47
CA ARG A 133 -13.47 4.84 -20.46
C ARG A 133 -12.98 5.07 -19.04
N VAL A 134 -12.34 4.07 -18.45
CA VAL A 134 -11.93 4.09 -17.03
C VAL A 134 -10.41 4.01 -16.90
N GLY A 135 -9.83 5.03 -16.27
CA GLY A 135 -8.38 5.19 -16.13
C GLY A 135 -7.80 4.39 -14.95
N THR A 136 -6.94 3.41 -15.25
CA THR A 136 -6.08 2.74 -14.25
C THR A 136 -4.87 2.06 -14.91
N SER A 137 -3.67 2.23 -14.33
CA SER A 137 -2.46 1.49 -14.75
C SER A 137 -2.22 0.20 -13.95
N SER A 138 -3.09 -0.15 -13.00
CA SER A 138 -2.90 -1.31 -12.13
C SER A 138 -3.54 -2.55 -12.75
N LEU A 139 -2.75 -3.59 -13.05
CA LEU A 139 -3.28 -4.87 -13.54
C LEU A 139 -4.22 -5.54 -12.52
N ARG A 140 -3.98 -5.38 -11.22
CA ARG A 140 -4.89 -5.84 -10.15
C ARG A 140 -6.27 -5.21 -10.28
N ARG A 141 -6.35 -3.89 -10.47
CA ARG A 141 -7.62 -3.20 -10.67
C ARG A 141 -8.24 -3.60 -12.00
N SER A 142 -7.43 -3.67 -13.05
CA SER A 142 -7.95 -3.91 -14.38
C SER A 142 -8.56 -5.29 -14.56
N SER A 143 -7.89 -6.32 -14.05
CA SER A 143 -8.39 -7.70 -14.06
C SER A 143 -9.73 -7.82 -13.33
N GLN A 144 -9.83 -7.24 -12.12
CA GLN A 144 -11.04 -7.32 -11.30
C GLN A 144 -12.21 -6.52 -11.89
N LEU A 145 -11.95 -5.31 -12.39
CA LEU A 145 -13.00 -4.49 -13.00
C LEU A 145 -13.49 -5.06 -14.33
N LYS A 146 -12.62 -5.65 -15.16
CA LYS A 146 -13.05 -6.37 -16.37
C LYS A 146 -13.85 -7.62 -16.04
N ASN A 147 -13.50 -8.32 -14.96
CA ASN A 147 -14.26 -9.48 -14.53
C ASN A 147 -15.69 -9.09 -14.08
N ALA A 148 -15.83 -7.99 -13.34
CA ALA A 148 -17.12 -7.50 -12.86
C ALA A 148 -17.94 -6.78 -13.96
N ARG A 149 -17.29 -5.99 -14.81
CA ARG A 149 -17.89 -5.20 -15.89
C ARG A 149 -17.08 -5.35 -17.18
N PRO A 150 -17.27 -6.45 -17.93
CA PRO A 150 -16.50 -6.74 -19.16
C PRO A 150 -16.64 -5.69 -20.26
N ASP A 151 -17.65 -4.83 -20.19
CA ASP A 151 -17.90 -3.75 -21.14
C ASP A 151 -16.98 -2.54 -20.95
N LEU A 152 -16.32 -2.36 -19.79
CA LEU A 152 -15.50 -1.18 -19.53
C LEU A 152 -14.25 -1.12 -20.41
N GLN A 153 -13.97 0.07 -20.94
CA GLN A 153 -12.75 0.37 -21.66
C GLN A 153 -11.68 0.84 -20.67
N LEU A 154 -10.89 -0.10 -20.16
CA LEU A 154 -9.82 0.21 -19.23
C LEU A 154 -8.57 0.72 -19.95
N GLU A 155 -8.17 1.94 -19.60
CA GLU A 155 -7.07 2.65 -20.22
C GLU A 155 -6.00 3.03 -19.19
N SER A 156 -4.73 2.95 -19.59
CA SER A 156 -3.60 3.24 -18.71
C SER A 156 -3.49 4.73 -18.41
N ILE A 157 -3.58 5.09 -17.13
CA ILE A 157 -3.39 6.47 -16.65
C ILE A 157 -2.24 6.57 -15.64
N ARG A 158 -1.40 7.61 -15.78
CA ARG A 158 -0.20 7.85 -14.97
C ARG A 158 -0.12 9.27 -14.43
N GLY A 159 0.74 9.40 -13.43
CA GLY A 159 0.94 10.61 -12.65
C GLY A 159 0.55 10.40 -11.19
N ASN A 160 0.85 11.40 -10.37
CA ASN A 160 0.33 11.53 -9.01
C ASN A 160 -1.21 11.73 -9.04
N ILE A 161 -1.83 11.79 -7.86
CA ILE A 161 -3.30 11.93 -7.74
C ILE A 161 -3.78 13.16 -8.52
N ASP A 162 -3.18 14.34 -8.29
CA ASP A 162 -3.52 15.58 -8.98
C ASP A 162 -3.50 15.45 -10.51
N SER A 163 -2.43 14.89 -11.06
CA SER A 163 -2.30 14.72 -12.51
C SER A 163 -3.36 13.79 -13.07
N ARG A 164 -3.75 12.74 -12.33
CA ARG A 164 -4.82 11.83 -12.77
C ARG A 164 -6.20 12.50 -12.72
N MET A 165 -6.43 13.35 -11.73
CA MET A 165 -7.67 14.14 -11.62
C MET A 165 -7.78 15.12 -12.79
N ARG A 166 -6.69 15.83 -13.14
CA ARG A 166 -6.67 16.69 -14.33
C ARG A 166 -6.95 15.90 -15.61
N LYS A 167 -6.34 14.72 -15.76
CA LYS A 167 -6.56 13.85 -16.92
C LYS A 167 -7.99 13.34 -17.04
N LEU A 168 -8.69 13.09 -15.92
CA LEU A 168 -10.13 12.78 -15.94
C LEU A 168 -10.93 13.88 -16.68
N GLU A 169 -10.57 15.13 -16.43
CA GLU A 169 -11.22 16.29 -17.05
C GLU A 169 -10.77 16.49 -18.51
N THR A 170 -9.47 16.32 -18.81
CA THR A 170 -8.87 16.74 -20.08
C THR A 170 -8.71 15.64 -21.14
N GLU A 171 -8.62 14.36 -20.76
CA GLU A 171 -8.31 13.24 -21.68
C GLU A 171 -9.56 12.38 -22.02
N GLY A 172 -10.73 12.83 -21.58
CA GLY A 172 -12.02 12.21 -21.93
C GLY A 172 -12.30 10.89 -21.23
N PHE A 173 -11.74 10.66 -20.04
CA PHE A 173 -12.14 9.55 -19.18
C PHE A 173 -13.52 9.82 -18.57
N ASP A 174 -14.31 8.76 -18.39
CA ASP A 174 -15.57 8.79 -17.63
C ASP A 174 -15.30 8.64 -16.12
N ALA A 175 -14.26 7.86 -15.78
CA ALA A 175 -13.80 7.70 -14.41
C ALA A 175 -12.31 7.39 -14.31
N VAL A 176 -11.74 7.61 -13.12
CA VAL A 176 -10.42 7.11 -12.73
C VAL A 176 -10.50 6.31 -11.44
N VAL A 177 -9.70 5.25 -11.34
CA VAL A 177 -9.66 4.41 -10.14
C VAL A 177 -8.48 4.84 -9.27
N LEU A 178 -8.75 5.21 -8.03
CA LEU A 178 -7.78 5.63 -7.03
C LEU A 178 -7.90 4.79 -5.75
N ALA A 179 -6.95 4.95 -4.83
CA ALA A 179 -7.11 4.36 -3.50
C ALA A 179 -7.79 5.41 -2.61
N ALA A 180 -8.85 5.02 -1.89
CA ALA A 180 -9.59 5.93 -1.00
C ALA A 180 -8.64 6.60 0.01
N ALA A 181 -7.74 5.81 0.62
CA ALA A 181 -6.67 6.26 1.50
C ALA A 181 -5.86 7.46 0.97
N GLY A 182 -5.57 7.49 -0.33
CA GLY A 182 -4.80 8.58 -0.94
C GLY A 182 -5.58 9.89 -0.95
N LEU A 183 -6.87 9.83 -1.26
CA LEU A 183 -7.75 11.00 -1.27
C LEU A 183 -8.06 11.47 0.16
N THR A 184 -8.35 10.55 1.09
CA THR A 184 -8.58 10.87 2.50
C THR A 184 -7.38 11.61 3.10
N ARG A 185 -6.15 11.13 2.88
CA ARG A 185 -4.95 11.79 3.41
C ARG A 185 -4.73 13.19 2.85
N MET A 186 -5.09 13.41 1.59
CA MET A 186 -5.01 14.72 0.95
C MET A 186 -6.15 15.66 1.35
N GLY A 187 -7.12 15.21 2.17
CA GLY A 187 -8.33 15.95 2.49
C GLY A 187 -9.30 16.06 1.32
N TRP A 188 -9.24 15.13 0.36
CA TRP A 188 -10.03 15.13 -0.88
C TRP A 188 -11.12 14.04 -0.89
N GLN A 189 -11.59 13.61 0.27
CA GLN A 189 -12.63 12.58 0.36
C GLN A 189 -13.93 12.97 -0.37
N ASP A 190 -14.25 14.26 -0.45
CA ASP A 190 -15.44 14.76 -1.13
C ASP A 190 -15.39 14.60 -2.66
N ARG A 191 -14.20 14.27 -3.21
CA ARG A 191 -14.03 13.95 -4.62
C ARG A 191 -14.31 12.46 -4.93
N ILE A 192 -14.51 11.62 -3.91
CA ILE A 192 -14.84 10.21 -4.11
C ILE A 192 -16.31 10.12 -4.55
N SER A 193 -16.54 9.70 -5.79
CA SER A 193 -17.89 9.43 -6.29
C SER A 193 -18.45 8.15 -5.68
N SER A 194 -17.61 7.11 -5.56
CA SER A 194 -18.00 5.82 -5.00
C SER A 194 -16.81 5.04 -4.48
N ASN A 195 -16.96 4.35 -3.34
CA ASN A 195 -15.99 3.36 -2.89
C ASN A 195 -16.35 1.99 -3.49
N ILE A 196 -15.39 1.34 -4.15
CA ILE A 196 -15.60 0.03 -4.76
C ILE A 196 -15.59 -1.02 -3.65
N PRO A 197 -16.63 -1.87 -3.55
CA PRO A 197 -16.67 -2.97 -2.59
C PRO A 197 -15.45 -3.91 -2.69
N VAL A 198 -14.96 -4.39 -1.55
CA VAL A 198 -13.77 -5.27 -1.44
C VAL A 198 -13.95 -6.62 -2.15
N ASP A 199 -15.18 -7.12 -2.24
CA ASP A 199 -15.55 -8.32 -2.98
C ASP A 199 -15.52 -8.12 -4.50
N VAL A 200 -15.81 -6.89 -4.97
CA VAL A 200 -15.68 -6.51 -6.40
C VAL A 200 -14.22 -6.25 -6.76
N CYS A 201 -13.51 -5.40 -6.01
CA CYS A 201 -12.11 -5.06 -6.26
C CYS A 201 -11.29 -5.20 -4.98
N LEU A 202 -10.69 -6.38 -4.80
CA LEU A 202 -9.86 -6.69 -3.65
C LEU A 202 -8.62 -5.77 -3.63
N PRO A 203 -8.33 -5.08 -2.51
CA PRO A 203 -7.22 -4.14 -2.38
C PRO A 203 -5.85 -4.70 -2.75
N ALA A 204 -4.92 -3.79 -3.03
CA ALA A 204 -3.50 -4.16 -3.04
C ALA A 204 -3.05 -4.49 -1.61
N VAL A 205 -2.08 -5.40 -1.51
CA VAL A 205 -1.41 -5.75 -0.24
C VAL A 205 -0.96 -4.48 0.48
N GLY A 206 -1.36 -4.31 1.74
CA GLY A 206 -1.04 -3.14 2.56
C GLY A 206 -1.71 -1.83 2.14
N GLN A 207 -2.65 -1.82 1.17
CA GLN A 207 -3.32 -0.57 0.78
C GLN A 207 -4.06 0.03 1.97
N GLY A 208 -3.87 1.34 2.20
CA GLY A 208 -4.41 2.05 3.37
C GLY A 208 -3.45 2.07 4.56
N ALA A 209 -2.52 1.13 4.69
CA ALA A 209 -1.49 1.17 5.72
C ALA A 209 -0.30 2.06 5.30
N LEU A 210 0.37 2.62 6.30
CA LEU A 210 1.74 3.14 6.15
C LEU A 210 2.72 2.13 6.74
N GLY A 211 3.92 2.07 6.18
CA GLY A 211 5.07 1.41 6.80
C GLY A 211 6.07 2.47 7.24
N ILE A 212 6.58 2.34 8.46
CA ILE A 212 7.65 3.17 8.97
C ILE A 212 8.91 2.31 9.05
N GLU A 213 9.82 2.54 8.12
CA GLU A 213 11.08 1.80 8.02
C GLU A 213 12.16 2.46 8.88
N CYS A 214 12.96 1.66 9.58
CA CYS A 214 14.11 2.12 10.35
C CYS A 214 15.22 1.05 10.37
N ARG A 215 16.39 1.40 10.94
CA ARG A 215 17.45 0.42 11.19
C ARG A 215 17.09 -0.49 12.36
N GLU A 216 17.47 -1.76 12.26
CA GLU A 216 17.21 -2.76 13.29
C GLU A 216 17.96 -2.49 14.60
N ASP A 217 19.11 -1.83 14.54
CA ASP A 217 19.99 -1.55 15.67
C ASP A 217 19.72 -0.18 16.34
N ASP A 218 18.80 0.64 15.81
CA ASP A 218 18.41 1.93 16.41
C ASP A 218 17.33 1.74 17.48
N GLU A 219 17.73 1.26 18.66
CA GLU A 219 16.84 0.95 19.78
C GLU A 219 15.93 2.13 20.18
N GLN A 220 16.45 3.36 20.15
CA GLN A 220 15.69 4.56 20.51
C GLN A 220 14.58 4.87 19.50
N VAL A 221 14.88 4.80 18.20
CA VAL A 221 13.84 4.96 17.17
C VAL A 221 12.82 3.83 17.29
N ARG A 222 13.26 2.59 17.52
CA ARG A 222 12.37 1.44 17.69
C ARG A 222 11.45 1.57 18.91
N GLU A 223 11.95 2.09 20.03
CA GLU A 223 11.15 2.37 21.22
C GLU A 223 10.03 3.35 20.89
N LEU A 224 10.35 4.48 20.24
CA LEU A 224 9.36 5.47 19.80
C LEU A 224 8.34 4.86 18.83
N LEU A 225 8.81 4.09 17.84
CA LEU A 225 7.96 3.47 16.83
C LEU A 225 7.02 2.41 17.41
N SER A 226 7.43 1.71 18.47
CA SER A 226 6.55 0.76 19.16
C SER A 226 5.26 1.40 19.69
N LEU A 227 5.29 2.70 19.99
CA LEU A 227 4.15 3.44 20.56
C LEU A 227 3.13 3.90 19.51
N ILE A 228 3.54 4.06 18.25
CA ILE A 228 2.63 4.41 17.14
C ILE A 228 2.10 3.17 16.39
N ASN A 229 2.72 2.00 16.60
CA ASN A 229 2.33 0.76 15.95
C ASN A 229 0.90 0.33 16.35
N ASP A 230 0.07 -0.01 15.36
CA ASP A 230 -1.26 -0.57 15.58
C ASP A 230 -1.21 -2.09 15.36
N ASN A 231 -1.33 -2.87 16.44
CA ASN A 231 -1.18 -4.33 16.40
C ASN A 231 -2.17 -5.02 15.44
N GLU A 232 -3.40 -4.52 15.33
CA GLU A 232 -4.39 -5.06 14.39
C GLU A 232 -3.95 -4.86 12.93
N THR A 233 -3.53 -3.64 12.59
CA THR A 233 -3.02 -3.34 11.26
C THR A 233 -1.75 -4.12 10.98
N GLU A 234 -0.85 -4.25 11.96
CA GLU A 234 0.38 -5.01 11.81
C GLU A 234 0.11 -6.48 11.47
N LEU A 235 -0.72 -7.16 12.25
CA LEU A 235 -1.06 -8.57 12.03
C LEU A 235 -1.70 -8.81 10.65
N THR A 236 -2.67 -7.98 10.28
CA THR A 236 -3.36 -8.10 8.99
C THR A 236 -2.42 -7.83 7.82
N VAL A 237 -1.58 -6.80 7.90
CA VAL A 237 -0.60 -6.47 6.87
C VAL A 237 0.51 -7.53 6.76
N ARG A 238 0.96 -8.13 7.87
CA ARG A 238 1.92 -9.24 7.85
C ARG A 238 1.40 -10.44 7.07
N ALA A 239 0.13 -10.80 7.24
CA ALA A 239 -0.51 -11.86 6.47
C ALA A 239 -0.57 -11.53 4.97
N GLU A 240 -1.04 -10.32 4.64
CA GLU A 240 -1.07 -9.82 3.25
C GLU A 240 0.32 -9.82 2.59
N ARG A 241 1.34 -9.40 3.32
CA ARG A 241 2.73 -9.36 2.83
C ARG A 241 3.32 -10.75 2.65
N SER A 242 3.07 -11.68 3.57
CA SER A 242 3.55 -13.06 3.44
C SER A 242 2.97 -13.75 2.20
N PHE A 243 1.69 -13.50 1.88
CA PHE A 243 1.08 -13.92 0.63
C PHE A 243 1.79 -13.33 -0.61
N LEU A 244 2.06 -12.02 -0.61
CA LEU A 244 2.78 -11.37 -1.71
C LEU A 244 4.18 -11.96 -1.91
N GLY A 245 4.91 -12.18 -0.81
CA GLY A 245 6.25 -12.78 -0.82
C GLY A 245 6.23 -14.19 -1.39
N THR A 246 5.25 -15.01 -0.99
CA THR A 246 5.11 -16.40 -1.45
C THR A 246 4.84 -16.49 -2.95
N LEU A 247 4.06 -15.56 -3.51
CA LEU A 247 3.79 -15.48 -4.94
C LEU A 247 4.92 -14.80 -5.75
N ASN A 248 6.02 -14.39 -5.10
CA ASN A 248 7.06 -13.55 -5.70
C ASN A 248 6.50 -12.29 -6.39
N GLY A 249 5.40 -11.76 -5.84
CA GLY A 249 4.65 -10.67 -6.43
C GLY A 249 5.29 -9.29 -6.25
N GLY A 250 4.72 -8.31 -6.94
CA GLY A 250 5.06 -6.89 -6.82
C GLY A 250 3.92 -6.00 -7.32
N CYS A 251 4.12 -4.67 -7.34
CA CYS A 251 3.05 -3.73 -7.71
C CYS A 251 2.54 -3.85 -9.17
N GLN A 252 3.23 -4.64 -10.00
CA GLN A 252 3.00 -4.75 -11.44
C GLN A 252 2.27 -6.03 -11.86
N VAL A 253 1.95 -6.91 -10.90
CA VAL A 253 1.19 -8.14 -11.16
C VAL A 253 -0.26 -8.00 -10.66
N PRO A 254 -1.21 -8.72 -11.26
CA PRO A 254 -2.63 -8.72 -10.90
C PRO A 254 -2.91 -9.52 -9.61
N ILE A 255 -2.23 -9.14 -8.54
CA ILE A 255 -2.34 -9.74 -7.21
C ILE A 255 -3.05 -8.75 -6.27
N GLY A 256 -4.04 -9.24 -5.54
CA GLY A 256 -4.72 -8.50 -4.48
C GLY A 256 -4.80 -9.34 -3.22
N ALA A 257 -4.81 -8.69 -2.06
CA ALA A 257 -5.00 -9.38 -0.79
C ALA A 257 -5.57 -8.42 0.24
N TYR A 258 -6.47 -8.92 1.06
CA TYR A 258 -7.03 -8.17 2.17
C TYR A 258 -7.30 -9.09 3.35
N CYS A 259 -6.73 -8.74 4.49
CA CYS A 259 -6.88 -9.45 5.74
C CYS A 259 -7.60 -8.56 6.75
N VAL A 260 -8.51 -9.17 7.50
CA VAL A 260 -9.23 -8.54 8.60
C VAL A 260 -9.09 -9.38 9.86
N LEU A 261 -9.24 -8.76 11.02
CA LEU A 261 -9.39 -9.47 12.28
C LEU A 261 -10.83 -9.98 12.38
N GLY A 262 -11.00 -11.29 12.50
CA GLY A 262 -12.28 -11.94 12.72
C GLY A 262 -12.77 -11.81 14.17
N GLU A 263 -13.98 -12.28 14.42
CA GLU A 263 -14.59 -12.25 15.74
C GLU A 263 -13.84 -13.15 16.74
N GLU A 264 -13.89 -12.82 18.02
CA GLU A 264 -13.38 -13.70 19.07
C GLU A 264 -14.28 -14.93 19.17
N ASP A 265 -13.70 -16.13 19.03
CA ASP A 265 -14.41 -17.35 19.39
C ASP A 265 -14.77 -17.27 20.88
N GLY A 266 -16.05 -17.37 21.22
CA GLY A 266 -16.62 -17.18 22.57
C GLY A 266 -16.20 -18.18 23.66
N GLY A 267 -15.08 -18.88 23.49
CA GLY A 267 -14.47 -19.75 24.50
C GLY A 267 -13.54 -18.99 25.44
N GLN A 268 -13.27 -19.56 26.62
CA GLN A 268 -12.50 -18.95 27.72
C GLN A 268 -11.02 -18.61 27.39
N ASN A 269 -10.56 -18.88 26.17
CA ASN A 269 -9.22 -18.59 25.65
C ASN A 269 -9.26 -17.88 24.27
N GLY A 270 -10.34 -17.15 23.96
CA GLY A 270 -10.65 -16.59 22.64
C GLY A 270 -9.46 -16.00 21.90
N LYS A 271 -8.86 -16.78 20.99
CA LYS A 271 -7.87 -16.27 20.05
C LYS A 271 -8.63 -15.62 18.91
N ARG A 272 -8.36 -14.35 18.65
CA ARG A 272 -8.86 -13.69 17.43
C ARG A 272 -8.23 -14.37 16.22
N HIS A 273 -9.06 -14.86 15.31
CA HIS A 273 -8.60 -15.39 14.05
C HIS A 273 -8.46 -14.26 13.04
N LEU A 274 -7.48 -14.34 12.16
CA LEU A 274 -7.36 -13.52 10.98
C LEU A 274 -8.17 -14.17 9.86
N VAL A 275 -8.92 -13.38 9.10
CA VAL A 275 -9.61 -13.82 7.88
C VAL A 275 -8.96 -13.12 6.70
N MET A 276 -8.39 -13.88 5.79
CA MET A 276 -7.67 -13.35 4.65
C MET A 276 -8.27 -13.83 3.34
N THR A 277 -8.54 -12.88 2.46
CA THR A 277 -8.85 -13.15 1.05
C THR A 277 -7.62 -12.80 0.21
N GLY A 278 -7.21 -13.73 -0.65
CA GLY A 278 -6.18 -13.50 -1.67
C GLY A 278 -6.75 -13.68 -3.07
N MET A 279 -6.20 -12.97 -4.05
CA MET A 279 -6.59 -13.11 -5.45
C MET A 279 -5.43 -13.00 -6.43
N VAL A 280 -5.55 -13.73 -7.54
CA VAL A 280 -4.70 -13.63 -8.73
C VAL A 280 -5.59 -13.64 -9.96
N GLY A 281 -5.44 -12.63 -10.84
CA GLY A 281 -6.24 -12.51 -12.06
C GLY A 281 -5.41 -12.53 -13.34
N SER A 282 -6.00 -12.86 -14.47
CA SER A 282 -5.39 -12.63 -15.79
C SER A 282 -5.48 -11.14 -16.17
N PRO A 283 -4.54 -10.56 -16.95
CA PRO A 283 -4.56 -9.14 -17.31
C PRO A 283 -5.81 -8.69 -18.08
N ASP A 284 -6.43 -9.62 -18.81
CA ASP A 284 -7.67 -9.41 -19.56
C ASP A 284 -8.94 -9.56 -18.68
N GLY A 285 -8.82 -10.01 -17.43
CA GLY A 285 -9.92 -10.21 -16.49
C GLY A 285 -10.79 -11.45 -16.76
N THR A 286 -10.43 -12.31 -17.72
CA THR A 286 -11.20 -13.53 -18.05
C THR A 286 -11.08 -14.60 -16.96
N THR A 287 -9.93 -14.67 -16.29
CA THR A 287 -9.67 -15.58 -15.18
C THR A 287 -9.43 -14.79 -13.89
N LEU A 288 -10.15 -15.17 -12.83
CA LEU A 288 -10.01 -14.57 -11.51
C LEU A 288 -10.01 -15.67 -10.43
N LEU A 289 -8.84 -15.99 -9.90
CA LEU A 289 -8.72 -16.92 -8.78
C LEU A 289 -8.84 -16.13 -7.47
N LYS A 290 -9.75 -16.55 -6.60
CA LYS A 290 -9.95 -16.00 -5.25
C LYS A 290 -9.96 -17.15 -4.24
N GLU A 291 -9.31 -16.93 -3.11
CA GLU A 291 -9.25 -17.89 -2.01
C GLU A 291 -9.44 -17.16 -0.67
N VAL A 292 -10.16 -17.79 0.26
CA VAL A 292 -10.39 -17.25 1.60
C VAL A 292 -9.97 -18.30 2.62
N LYS A 293 -9.12 -17.91 3.57
CA LYS A 293 -8.72 -18.78 4.69
C LYS A 293 -8.77 -18.02 6.01
N GLN A 294 -8.79 -18.79 7.09
CA GLN A 294 -8.70 -18.28 8.45
C GLN A 294 -7.50 -18.90 9.16
N GLY A 295 -6.87 -18.14 10.05
CA GLY A 295 -5.72 -18.61 10.83
C GLY A 295 -5.32 -17.63 11.91
N THR A 296 -4.49 -18.06 12.86
CA THR A 296 -4.00 -17.18 13.94
C THR A 296 -2.57 -16.69 13.73
N ASP A 297 -1.80 -17.39 12.90
CA ASP A 297 -0.44 -17.00 12.51
C ASP A 297 -0.52 -16.24 11.18
N PRO A 298 -0.16 -14.95 11.13
CA PRO A 298 -0.32 -14.14 9.93
C PRO A 298 0.55 -14.65 8.77
N GLU A 299 1.82 -14.97 9.02
CA GLU A 299 2.70 -15.46 7.97
C GLU A 299 2.25 -16.82 7.42
N GLN A 300 1.84 -17.74 8.28
CA GLN A 300 1.34 -19.04 7.83
C GLN A 300 0.06 -18.88 7.03
N LEU A 301 -0.87 -18.03 7.48
CA LEU A 301 -2.11 -17.74 6.75
C LEU A 301 -1.82 -17.19 5.34
N GLY A 302 -0.88 -16.25 5.22
CA GLY A 302 -0.47 -15.72 3.93
C GLY A 302 0.11 -16.78 2.99
N ARG A 303 0.97 -17.67 3.51
CA ARG A 303 1.51 -18.81 2.75
C ARG A 303 0.41 -19.79 2.32
N ASP A 304 -0.53 -20.09 3.20
CA ASP A 304 -1.60 -21.07 2.95
C ASP A 304 -2.57 -20.59 1.87
N VAL A 305 -2.89 -19.29 1.84
CA VAL A 305 -3.72 -18.67 0.79
C VAL A 305 -2.96 -18.69 -0.54
N ALA A 306 -1.68 -18.35 -0.55
CA ALA A 306 -0.86 -18.38 -1.76
C ALA A 306 -0.72 -19.80 -2.33
N ALA A 307 -0.45 -20.80 -1.49
CA ALA A 307 -0.34 -22.20 -1.89
C ALA A 307 -1.62 -22.71 -2.55
N ALA A 308 -2.78 -22.42 -1.96
CA ALA A 308 -4.09 -22.80 -2.53
C ALA A 308 -4.36 -22.14 -3.89
N LEU A 309 -3.92 -20.88 -4.10
CA LEU A 309 -4.02 -20.23 -5.41
C LEU A 309 -3.04 -20.84 -6.43
N ILE A 310 -1.82 -21.21 -6.01
CA ILE A 310 -0.82 -21.89 -6.86
C ILE A 310 -1.35 -23.24 -7.34
N GLU A 311 -1.93 -24.05 -6.45
CA GLU A 311 -2.57 -25.32 -6.81
C GLU A 311 -3.66 -25.16 -7.89
N ARG A 312 -4.29 -23.98 -7.93
CA ARG A 312 -5.31 -23.61 -8.91
C ARG A 312 -4.76 -22.94 -10.17
N GLY A 313 -3.44 -22.82 -10.30
CA GLY A 313 -2.76 -22.30 -11.48
C GLY A 313 -2.39 -20.82 -11.45
N ALA A 314 -2.35 -20.18 -10.27
CA ALA A 314 -1.92 -18.79 -10.16
C ALA A 314 -0.48 -18.55 -10.66
N ASP A 315 0.40 -19.53 -10.46
CA ASP A 315 1.78 -19.53 -10.95
C ASP A 315 1.86 -19.38 -12.49
N ARG A 316 1.00 -20.10 -13.22
CA ARG A 316 0.89 -20.03 -14.69
C ARG A 316 0.44 -18.65 -15.14
N ILE A 317 -0.58 -18.08 -14.49
CA ILE A 317 -1.09 -16.72 -14.79
C ILE A 317 0.01 -15.68 -14.58
N LEU A 318 0.78 -15.80 -13.48
CA LEU A 318 1.84 -14.84 -13.17
C LEU A 318 3.05 -14.98 -14.11
N ALA A 319 3.38 -16.20 -14.54
CA ALA A 319 4.46 -16.46 -15.49
C ALA A 319 4.22 -15.81 -16.87
N GLU A 320 2.97 -15.76 -17.34
CA GLU A 320 2.61 -15.08 -18.60
C GLU A 320 2.85 -13.56 -18.58
N ILE A 321 2.96 -12.96 -17.39
CA ILE A 321 3.09 -11.52 -17.20
C ILE A 321 4.54 -11.11 -16.91
N GLY A 322 5.29 -12.01 -16.26
CA GLY A 322 6.70 -11.81 -15.91
C GLY A 322 7.71 -12.18 -17.01
N GLY A 323 7.23 -12.72 -18.13
CA GLY A 323 8.03 -13.05 -19.32
C GLY A 323 8.21 -11.89 -20.30
#